data_AF-A0A935ARR1-F1
#
_entry.id   AF-A0A935ARR1-F1
#
_cell.length_a   1.000
_cell.length_b   1.000
_cell.length_c   1.000
_cell.angle_alpha   90.00
_cell.angle_beta   90.00
_cell.angle_gamma   90.00
#
_symmetry.space_group_name_H-M   'P 1'
#
loop_
_entity.id
_entity.type
_entity.pdbx_description
1 polymer ?
#
loop_
_entity_poly.entity_id
_entity_poly.type
_entity_poly.pdbx_seq_one_letter_code
_entity_poly.pdbx_strand_id
1 'polypeptide(L)'
;MRSDPGSLTVFIWFTAGSVAIVWTVFRSPAVDYRTVALGSLLALAEVPFGIGPLQSLAASVAALVVVMGVTVGRRLTRRRWLGVPIGMFLHLVLDGSWSNADVFWWPARGWAFPAGSAPVMARGVYSLVLELAGVLIALWLWGEFGLADSARRTRFLRSGQLDRSFVATEPPDPRPSRWGAVMMLIVRHGRTESNRSGLLLGRADPHLDGLGVAQAAACAEWLGTVDRVVTSPLRRAVATAHAIAAVGDVSIEIDERLIELDYGDWDGRPVADVTADEWAGWRADPSFAPPGGESLSALDVRVRDALSELAADDRARGARRTVVVSHVSPIKSAVAWALGVGPETTWRMFVAPASISTIEVRDAGVVLAGFNERGHLRALTGE
;
A
#
# COMPACT_ATOMS: atom_id res chain seq x y z
N MET A 1 26.37 -45.92 9.24
CA MET A 1 26.87 -44.58 8.86
C MET A 1 26.77 -43.72 10.11
N ARG A 2 27.89 -43.47 10.81
CA ARG A 2 27.88 -42.63 12.01
C ARG A 2 27.57 -41.20 11.58
N SER A 3 26.49 -40.62 12.11
CA SER A 3 26.23 -39.19 12.03
C SER A 3 27.42 -38.48 12.68
N ASP A 4 28.20 -37.74 11.90
CA ASP A 4 29.28 -36.93 12.42
C ASP A 4 28.66 -35.87 13.35
N PRO A 5 28.96 -35.88 14.67
CA PRO A 5 28.23 -35.08 15.66
C PRO A 5 28.46 -33.56 15.55
N GLY A 6 29.15 -33.10 14.50
CA GLY A 6 29.49 -31.70 14.26
C GLY A 6 28.85 -31.06 13.02
N SER A 7 28.03 -31.77 12.24
CA SER A 7 27.39 -31.18 11.06
C SER A 7 26.16 -30.36 11.44
N LEU A 8 26.40 -29.14 11.92
CA LEU A 8 25.35 -28.15 12.13
C LEU A 8 24.79 -27.73 10.77
N THR A 9 23.56 -28.14 10.48
CA THR A 9 22.83 -27.68 9.31
C THR A 9 22.53 -26.19 9.49
N VAL A 10 22.94 -25.40 8.50
CA VAL A 10 22.87 -23.93 8.51
C VAL A 10 21.51 -23.53 7.96
N PHE A 11 20.54 -23.14 8.79
CA PHE A 11 19.16 -22.87 8.34
C PHE A 11 18.89 -21.37 8.18
N ILE A 12 19.34 -20.58 9.15
CA ILE A 12 19.06 -19.15 9.21
C ILE A 12 19.83 -18.42 8.11
N TRP A 13 21.05 -18.85 7.78
CA TRP A 13 21.82 -18.32 6.65
C TRP A 13 21.04 -18.38 5.33
N PHE A 14 20.51 -19.56 4.97
CA PHE A 14 19.82 -19.74 3.69
C PHE A 14 18.49 -19.02 3.66
N THR A 15 17.76 -18.99 4.77
CA THR A 15 16.46 -18.32 4.83
C THR A 15 16.61 -16.81 4.83
N ALA A 16 17.28 -16.24 5.83
CA ALA A 16 17.46 -14.81 5.98
C ALA A 16 18.30 -14.21 4.85
N GLY A 17 19.37 -14.89 4.43
CA GLY A 17 20.22 -14.47 3.32
C GLY A 17 19.45 -14.41 1.99
N SER A 18 18.66 -15.45 1.66
CA SER A 18 17.86 -15.44 0.43
C SER A 18 16.81 -14.34 0.45
N VAL A 19 16.10 -14.16 1.57
CA VAL A 19 15.10 -13.10 1.72
C VAL A 19 15.74 -11.72 1.55
N ALA A 20 16.87 -11.46 2.20
CA ALA A 20 17.58 -10.18 2.11
C ALA A 20 18.06 -9.88 0.67
N ILE A 21 18.60 -10.87 -0.03
CA ILE A 21 19.06 -10.71 -1.42
C ILE A 21 17.87 -10.41 -2.35
N VAL A 22 16.81 -11.23 -2.31
CA VAL A 22 15.61 -11.00 -3.14
C VAL A 22 15.01 -9.63 -2.86
N TRP A 23 14.90 -9.26 -1.58
CA TRP A 23 14.36 -7.97 -1.21
C TRP A 23 15.21 -6.82 -1.74
N THR A 24 16.53 -6.90 -1.61
CA THR A 24 17.46 -5.84 -2.04
C THR A 24 17.42 -5.65 -3.56
N VAL A 25 17.35 -6.75 -4.32
CA VAL A 25 17.38 -6.74 -5.79
C VAL A 25 16.03 -6.35 -6.38
N PHE A 26 14.94 -7.01 -5.95
CA PHE A 26 13.63 -6.82 -6.58
C PHE A 26 12.83 -5.66 -5.99
N ARG A 27 13.08 -5.30 -4.71
CA ARG A 27 12.38 -4.23 -3.96
C ARG A 27 10.86 -4.24 -4.18
N SER A 28 10.26 -5.42 -4.32
CA SER A 28 8.89 -5.57 -4.77
C SER A 28 8.02 -6.16 -3.65
N PRO A 29 6.95 -5.46 -3.24
CA PRO A 29 6.03 -5.98 -2.24
C PRO A 29 5.14 -7.11 -2.76
N ALA A 30 5.18 -7.37 -4.07
CA ALA A 30 4.40 -8.43 -4.69
C ALA A 30 5.03 -9.83 -4.52
N VAL A 31 6.25 -9.92 -4.00
CA VAL A 31 6.94 -11.18 -3.74
C VAL A 31 6.51 -11.74 -2.38
N ASP A 32 6.17 -13.02 -2.36
CA ASP A 32 5.96 -13.76 -1.11
C ASP A 32 7.32 -14.26 -0.61
N TYR A 33 7.89 -13.56 0.37
CA TYR A 33 9.20 -13.89 0.93
C TYR A 33 9.18 -15.17 1.78
N ARG A 34 8.01 -15.67 2.18
CA ARG A 34 7.91 -16.98 2.84
C ARG A 34 8.19 -18.09 1.84
N THR A 35 7.68 -17.99 0.61
CA THR A 35 7.94 -19.00 -0.42
C THR A 35 9.39 -18.96 -0.90
N VAL A 36 10.04 -17.78 -0.86
CA VAL A 36 11.50 -17.65 -1.01
C VAL A 36 12.25 -18.39 0.09
N ALA A 37 11.92 -18.13 1.36
CA ALA A 37 12.55 -18.79 2.50
C ALA A 37 12.32 -20.32 2.50
N LEU A 38 11.11 -20.77 2.15
CA LEU A 38 10.81 -22.20 2.02
C LEU A 38 11.58 -22.82 0.86
N GLY A 39 11.61 -22.15 -0.30
CA GLY A 39 12.35 -22.61 -1.47
C GLY A 39 13.85 -22.77 -1.19
N SER A 40 14.44 -21.85 -0.41
CA SER A 40 15.86 -21.91 -0.05
C SER A 40 16.21 -23.02 0.96
N LEU A 41 15.20 -23.69 1.53
CA LEU A 41 15.38 -24.83 2.42
C LEU A 41 15.17 -26.18 1.72
N LEU A 42 14.57 -26.21 0.53
CA LEU A 42 14.18 -27.47 -0.12
C LEU A 42 15.37 -28.40 -0.38
N ALA A 43 16.52 -27.87 -0.79
CA ALA A 43 17.72 -28.68 -1.04
C ALA A 43 18.30 -29.31 0.25
N LEU A 44 17.98 -28.76 1.43
CA LEU A 44 18.39 -29.35 2.71
C LEU A 44 17.66 -30.67 3.00
N ALA A 45 16.50 -30.91 2.39
CA ALA A 45 15.76 -32.17 2.56
C ALA A 45 16.52 -33.38 2.00
N GLU A 46 17.43 -33.17 1.05
CA GLU A 46 18.28 -34.23 0.49
C GLU A 46 19.53 -34.51 1.33
N VAL A 47 19.94 -33.58 2.20
CA VAL A 47 21.19 -33.67 2.96
C VAL A 47 21.34 -34.97 3.76
N PRO A 48 20.29 -35.52 4.43
CA PRO A 48 20.39 -36.82 5.12
C PRO A 48 20.68 -38.00 4.19
N PHE A 49 20.36 -37.86 2.90
CA PHE A 49 20.48 -38.90 1.87
C PHE A 49 21.70 -38.69 0.96
N GLY A 50 22.38 -37.54 1.07
CA GLY A 50 23.56 -37.18 0.30
C GLY A 50 23.32 -36.07 -0.72
N ILE A 51 24.13 -36.06 -1.78
CA ILE A 51 23.98 -35.12 -2.90
C ILE A 51 22.88 -35.64 -3.83
N GLY A 52 21.93 -34.77 -4.17
CA GLY A 52 20.81 -35.12 -5.04
C GLY A 52 20.40 -33.99 -6.00
N PRO A 53 19.33 -34.23 -6.78
CA PRO A 53 18.85 -33.31 -7.80
C PRO A 53 18.52 -31.91 -7.28
N LEU A 54 18.02 -31.73 -6.06
CA LEU A 54 17.64 -30.41 -5.54
C LEU A 54 18.86 -29.48 -5.34
N GLN A 55 20.08 -30.02 -5.34
CA GLN A 55 21.33 -29.26 -5.32
C GLN A 55 21.83 -28.86 -6.74
N SER A 56 21.02 -29.11 -7.78
CA SER A 56 21.34 -28.74 -9.17
C SER A 56 20.57 -27.51 -9.64
N LEU A 57 21.14 -26.78 -10.61
CA LEU A 57 20.43 -25.70 -11.29
C LEU A 57 19.18 -26.21 -12.01
N ALA A 58 19.24 -27.42 -12.58
CA ALA A 58 18.13 -28.03 -13.30
C ALA A 58 16.87 -28.18 -12.42
N ALA A 59 17.01 -28.52 -11.14
CA ALA A 59 15.87 -28.61 -10.24
C ALA A 59 15.18 -27.25 -10.02
N SER A 60 15.94 -26.16 -9.86
CA SER A 60 15.36 -24.81 -9.71
C SER A 60 14.64 -24.36 -11.00
N VAL A 61 15.20 -24.69 -12.17
CA VAL A 61 14.59 -24.39 -13.47
C VAL A 61 13.33 -25.24 -13.69
N ALA A 62 13.37 -26.53 -13.36
CA ALA A 62 12.20 -27.40 -13.44
C ALA A 62 11.06 -26.90 -12.54
N ALA A 63 11.38 -26.50 -11.30
CA ALA A 63 10.41 -25.88 -10.39
C ALA A 63 9.81 -24.60 -10.99
N LEU A 64 10.63 -23.76 -11.64
CA LEU A 64 10.15 -22.57 -12.33
C LEU A 64 9.19 -22.92 -13.48
N VAL A 65 9.53 -23.90 -14.32
CA VAL A 65 8.67 -24.36 -15.42
C VAL A 65 7.33 -24.88 -14.89
N VAL A 66 7.35 -25.68 -13.83
CA VAL A 66 6.13 -26.19 -13.17
C VAL A 66 5.28 -25.04 -12.64
N VAL A 67 5.87 -24.09 -11.92
CA VAL A 67 5.16 -22.90 -11.41
C VAL A 67 4.54 -22.11 -12.56
N MET A 68 5.28 -21.89 -13.66
CA MET A 68 4.80 -21.15 -14.82
C MET A 68 3.64 -21.86 -15.53
N GLY A 69 3.72 -23.18 -15.69
CA GLY A 69 2.68 -24.00 -16.32
C GLY A 69 1.40 -24.14 -15.49
N VAL A 70 1.53 -24.43 -14.19
CA VAL A 70 0.36 -24.61 -13.29
C VAL A 70 -0.40 -23.30 -13.05
N THR A 71 0.27 -22.15 -13.25
CA THR A 71 -0.32 -20.83 -12.99
C THR A 71 -0.67 -20.06 -14.27
N VAL A 72 -0.87 -20.74 -15.41
CA VAL A 72 -1.37 -20.13 -16.65
C VAL A 72 -2.72 -19.43 -16.39
N GLY A 73 -2.85 -18.17 -16.83
CA GLY A 73 -4.03 -17.33 -16.57
C GLY A 73 -4.19 -16.81 -15.13
N ARG A 74 -3.40 -17.30 -14.15
CA ARG A 74 -3.52 -16.95 -12.72
C ARG A 74 -2.36 -16.06 -12.25
N ARG A 75 -2.36 -14.80 -12.69
CA ARG A 75 -1.25 -13.84 -12.46
C ARG A 75 -0.86 -13.66 -10.98
N LEU A 76 -1.84 -13.57 -10.08
CA LEU A 76 -1.59 -13.40 -8.63
C LEU A 76 -1.02 -14.66 -7.98
N THR A 77 -1.56 -15.83 -8.33
CA THR A 77 -1.04 -17.12 -7.87
C THR A 77 0.40 -17.33 -8.34
N ARG A 78 0.68 -17.06 -9.62
CA ARG A 78 2.04 -17.12 -10.16
C ARG A 78 3.04 -16.32 -9.34
N ARG A 79 2.69 -15.06 -9.02
CA ARG A 79 3.56 -14.17 -8.22
C ARG A 79 3.89 -14.74 -6.84
N ARG A 80 2.94 -15.41 -6.17
CA ARG A 80 3.18 -16.05 -4.86
C ARG A 80 4.11 -17.26 -4.96
N TRP A 81 3.93 -18.08 -5.99
CA TRP A 81 4.68 -19.32 -6.16
C TRP A 81 6.06 -19.14 -6.79
N LEU A 82 6.32 -18.02 -7.46
CA LEU A 82 7.63 -17.69 -8.03
C LEU A 82 8.74 -17.61 -6.97
N GLY A 83 8.41 -17.37 -5.70
CA GLY A 83 9.41 -17.37 -4.63
C GLY A 83 10.09 -18.73 -4.43
N VAL A 84 9.41 -19.85 -4.69
CA VAL A 84 9.98 -21.20 -4.52
C VAL A 84 11.20 -21.45 -5.41
N PRO A 85 11.11 -21.35 -6.76
CA PRO A 85 12.28 -21.54 -7.62
C PRO A 85 13.37 -20.49 -7.39
N ILE A 86 12.99 -19.24 -7.05
CA ILE A 86 13.96 -18.19 -6.69
C ILE A 86 14.75 -18.57 -5.44
N GLY A 87 14.06 -19.06 -4.39
CA GLY A 87 14.67 -19.54 -3.16
C GLY A 87 15.59 -20.73 -3.41
N MET A 88 15.15 -21.71 -4.21
CA MET A 88 15.99 -22.86 -4.60
C MET A 88 17.26 -22.42 -5.31
N PHE A 89 17.18 -21.48 -6.25
CA PHE A 89 18.36 -20.94 -6.93
C PHE A 89 19.31 -20.24 -5.96
N LEU A 90 18.78 -19.42 -5.05
CA LEU A 90 19.61 -18.71 -4.06
C LEU A 90 20.25 -19.65 -3.04
N HIS A 91 19.63 -20.78 -2.73
CA HIS A 91 20.29 -21.85 -1.97
C HIS A 91 21.61 -22.24 -2.64
N LEU A 92 21.61 -22.53 -3.94
CA LEU A 92 22.83 -22.96 -4.67
C LEU A 92 23.93 -21.90 -4.65
N VAL A 93 23.54 -20.62 -4.73
CA VAL A 93 24.47 -19.49 -4.67
C VAL A 93 25.09 -19.39 -3.28
N LEU A 94 24.28 -19.41 -2.23
CA LEU A 94 24.69 -19.29 -0.82
C LEU A 94 25.40 -20.55 -0.30
N ASP A 95 25.09 -21.71 -0.88
CA ASP A 95 25.71 -23.00 -0.59
C ASP A 95 27.06 -23.14 -1.32
N GLY A 96 27.27 -22.34 -2.37
CA GLY A 96 28.47 -22.47 -3.18
C GLY A 96 28.45 -23.75 -4.03
N SER A 97 27.28 -24.34 -4.29
CA SER A 97 27.16 -25.58 -5.06
C SER A 97 27.74 -25.44 -6.48
N TRP A 98 27.81 -24.22 -6.99
CA TRP A 98 28.49 -23.86 -8.24
C TRP A 98 29.99 -24.21 -8.27
N SER A 99 30.63 -24.41 -7.12
CA SER A 99 32.01 -24.91 -7.02
C SER A 99 32.15 -26.39 -7.42
N ASN A 100 31.07 -27.17 -7.32
CA ASN A 100 31.00 -28.54 -7.79
C ASN A 100 30.19 -28.61 -9.09
N ALA A 101 30.90 -28.49 -10.21
CA ALA A 101 30.27 -28.35 -11.50
C ALA A 101 29.52 -29.62 -11.98
N ASP A 102 29.83 -30.80 -11.44
CA ASP A 102 29.13 -32.05 -11.76
C ASP A 102 27.75 -32.11 -11.11
N VAL A 103 27.59 -31.50 -9.93
CA VAL A 103 26.30 -31.38 -9.22
C VAL A 103 25.50 -30.19 -9.73
N PHE A 104 26.15 -29.03 -9.87
CA PHE A 104 25.47 -27.80 -10.25
C PHE A 104 24.84 -27.87 -11.65
N TRP A 105 25.53 -28.49 -12.61
CA TRP A 105 25.06 -28.66 -13.99
C TRP A 105 24.37 -30.00 -14.26
N TRP A 106 24.09 -30.81 -13.23
CA TRP A 106 23.32 -32.05 -13.41
C TRP A 106 21.96 -31.73 -14.08
N PRO A 107 21.50 -32.51 -15.07
CA PRO A 107 22.07 -33.76 -15.59
C PRO A 107 23.04 -33.60 -16.79
N ALA A 108 23.41 -32.38 -17.20
CA ALA A 108 24.22 -32.15 -18.40
C ALA A 108 25.64 -32.73 -18.33
N ARG A 109 26.17 -32.95 -17.12
CA ARG A 109 27.49 -33.56 -16.85
C ARG A 109 27.44 -35.08 -16.64
N GLY A 110 26.25 -35.67 -16.63
CA GLY A 110 26.03 -37.09 -16.33
C GLY A 110 24.89 -37.30 -15.33
N TRP A 111 24.45 -38.54 -15.21
CA TRP A 111 23.30 -38.91 -14.38
C TRP A 111 23.67 -39.34 -12.95
N ALA A 112 24.92 -39.70 -12.70
CA ALA A 112 25.41 -40.11 -11.40
C ALA A 112 25.84 -38.89 -10.56
N PHE A 113 25.52 -38.92 -9.26
CA PHE A 113 26.04 -37.94 -8.31
C PHE A 113 27.38 -38.41 -7.72
N PRO A 114 28.35 -37.50 -7.49
CA PRO A 114 29.61 -37.85 -6.86
C PRO A 114 29.41 -38.46 -5.47
N ALA A 115 30.22 -39.45 -5.11
CA ALA A 115 30.27 -39.96 -3.75
C ALA A 115 30.88 -38.90 -2.82
N GLY A 116 30.12 -38.42 -1.84
CA GLY A 116 30.58 -37.39 -0.91
C GLY A 116 29.43 -36.73 -0.14
N SER A 117 29.77 -35.82 0.76
CA SER A 117 28.81 -34.99 1.48
C SER A 117 28.48 -33.72 0.68
N ALA A 118 27.23 -33.26 0.76
CA ALA A 118 26.81 -31.98 0.18
C ALA A 118 27.71 -30.81 0.63
N PRO A 119 27.91 -29.76 -0.19
CA PRO A 119 28.79 -28.64 0.16
C PRO A 119 28.44 -28.00 1.51
N VAL A 120 27.15 -27.92 1.85
CA VAL A 120 26.65 -27.48 3.16
C VAL A 120 27.23 -28.25 4.35
N MET A 121 27.49 -29.55 4.17
CA MET A 121 28.01 -30.44 5.22
C MET A 121 29.53 -30.37 5.36
N ALA A 122 30.24 -29.94 4.32
CA ALA A 122 31.70 -29.90 4.29
C ALA A 122 32.31 -28.67 5.00
N ARG A 123 31.47 -27.77 5.53
CA ARG A 123 31.87 -26.44 6.06
C ARG A 123 32.38 -26.47 7.50
N GLY A 124 32.14 -27.53 8.28
CA GLY A 124 32.63 -27.66 9.66
C GLY A 124 32.34 -26.41 10.51
N VAL A 125 33.38 -25.80 11.10
CA VAL A 125 33.26 -24.60 11.95
C VAL A 125 32.71 -23.38 11.17
N TYR A 126 32.91 -23.30 9.86
CA TYR A 126 32.36 -22.20 9.05
C TYR A 126 30.82 -22.21 9.03
N SER A 127 30.17 -23.34 9.27
CA SER A 127 28.71 -23.42 9.43
C SER A 127 28.21 -22.54 10.58
N LEU A 128 28.94 -22.47 11.70
CA LEU A 128 28.60 -21.60 12.83
C LEU A 128 28.74 -20.12 12.46
N VAL A 129 29.78 -19.76 11.72
CA VAL A 129 30.01 -18.38 11.26
C VAL A 129 28.90 -17.93 10.32
N LEU A 130 28.52 -18.78 9.35
CA LEU A 130 27.44 -18.50 8.42
C LEU A 130 26.09 -18.43 9.12
N GLU A 131 25.83 -19.29 10.10
CA GLU A 131 24.59 -19.24 10.87
C GLU A 131 24.51 -17.96 11.73
N LEU A 132 25.62 -17.54 12.36
CA LEU A 132 25.70 -16.27 13.06
C LEU A 132 25.47 -15.08 12.10
N ALA A 133 26.06 -15.10 10.92
CA ALA A 133 25.80 -14.09 9.88
C ALA A 133 24.33 -14.09 9.47
N GLY A 134 23.72 -15.28 9.33
CA GLY A 134 22.28 -15.45 9.09
C GLY A 134 21.45 -14.82 10.20
N VAL A 135 21.79 -15.03 11.48
CA VAL A 135 21.13 -14.41 12.63
C VAL A 135 21.24 -12.90 12.58
N LEU A 136 22.43 -12.35 12.27
CA LEU A 136 22.60 -10.89 12.14
C LEU A 136 21.75 -10.31 11.00
N ILE A 137 21.67 -11.00 9.87
CA ILE A 137 20.79 -10.62 8.75
C ILE A 137 19.32 -10.70 9.18
N ALA A 138 18.92 -11.76 9.90
CA ALA A 138 17.56 -11.92 10.39
C ALA A 138 17.19 -10.82 11.39
N LEU A 139 18.09 -10.44 12.31
CA LEU A 139 17.90 -9.33 13.24
C LEU A 139 17.81 -7.99 12.52
N TRP A 140 18.63 -7.79 11.49
CA TRP A 140 18.56 -6.60 10.65
C TRP A 140 17.21 -6.54 9.90
N LEU A 141 16.78 -7.62 9.23
CA LEU A 141 15.45 -7.70 8.61
C LEU A 141 14.34 -7.46 9.64
N TRP A 142 14.48 -8.00 10.85
CA TRP A 142 13.52 -7.83 11.93
C TRP A 142 13.37 -6.35 12.34
N GLY A 143 14.48 -5.64 12.49
CA GLY A 143 14.49 -4.20 12.78
C GLY A 143 13.97 -3.38 11.59
N GLU A 144 14.47 -3.67 10.39
CA GLU A 144 14.16 -2.96 9.15
C GLU A 144 12.66 -3.00 8.81
N PHE A 145 11.98 -4.12 9.04
CA PHE A 145 10.54 -4.27 8.79
C PHE A 145 9.67 -4.08 10.04
N GLY A 146 10.26 -3.74 11.19
CA GLY A 146 9.53 -3.53 12.45
C GLY A 146 8.80 -4.79 12.92
N LEU A 147 9.35 -5.99 12.69
CA LEU A 147 8.72 -7.25 13.06
C LEU A 147 8.63 -7.45 14.59
N ALA A 148 9.12 -6.51 15.39
CA ALA A 148 8.83 -6.41 16.82
C ALA A 148 7.32 -6.21 17.11
N ASP A 149 6.57 -5.64 16.15
CA ASP A 149 5.11 -5.52 16.22
C ASP A 149 4.40 -6.83 15.84
N SER A 150 3.51 -7.29 16.72
CA SER A 150 2.69 -8.50 16.52
C SER A 150 1.74 -8.44 15.32
N ALA A 151 1.23 -7.26 14.97
CA ALA A 151 0.34 -7.06 13.82
C ALA A 151 1.12 -7.23 12.51
N ARG A 152 2.33 -6.67 12.45
CA ARG A 152 3.25 -6.82 11.30
C ARG A 152 3.68 -8.27 11.11
N ARG A 153 3.98 -8.99 12.20
CA ARG A 153 4.24 -10.44 12.14
C ARG A 153 3.05 -11.22 11.63
N THR A 154 1.86 -10.97 12.17
CA THR A 154 0.63 -11.68 11.76
C THR A 154 0.33 -11.43 10.28
N ARG A 155 0.59 -10.20 9.79
CA ARG A 155 0.44 -9.85 8.38
C ARG A 155 1.47 -10.56 7.51
N PHE A 156 2.75 -10.52 7.88
CA PHE A 156 3.80 -11.26 7.17
C PHE A 156 3.47 -12.76 7.11
N LEU A 157 3.02 -13.35 8.22
CA LEU A 157 2.61 -14.75 8.28
C LEU A 157 1.37 -15.07 7.43
N ARG A 158 0.53 -14.08 7.08
CA ARG A 158 -0.64 -14.26 6.19
C ARG A 158 -0.32 -13.98 4.73
N SER A 159 0.30 -12.84 4.41
CA SER A 159 0.53 -12.37 3.04
C SER A 159 1.91 -12.72 2.49
N GLY A 160 2.90 -12.93 3.36
CA GLY A 160 4.28 -13.21 3.00
C GLY A 160 5.09 -12.01 2.52
N GLN A 161 4.52 -10.81 2.59
CA GLN A 161 5.11 -9.62 2.03
C GLN A 161 5.94 -8.88 3.09
N LEU A 162 7.14 -8.46 2.69
CA LEU A 162 8.02 -7.56 3.45
C LEU A 162 8.07 -6.24 2.68
N ASP A 163 7.24 -5.29 3.09
CA ASP A 163 7.06 -4.03 2.37
C ASP A 163 7.33 -2.83 3.29
N ARG A 164 8.14 -1.90 2.79
CA ARG A 164 8.43 -0.61 3.45
C ARG A 164 7.25 0.37 3.33
N SER A 165 6.35 0.21 2.36
CA SER A 165 5.21 1.09 2.15
C SER A 165 4.20 1.08 3.32
N PHE A 166 4.22 0.03 4.15
CA PHE A 166 3.43 -0.05 5.38
C PHE A 166 4.14 0.51 6.61
N VAL A 167 5.36 1.07 6.47
CA VAL A 167 5.94 2.00 7.45
C VAL A 167 5.14 3.32 7.46
N ALA A 168 4.29 3.56 6.46
CA ALA A 168 3.39 4.71 6.38
C ALA A 168 1.88 4.36 6.54
N THR A 169 1.54 3.21 7.13
CA THR A 169 0.14 2.93 7.51
C THR A 169 0.07 2.30 8.91
N GLU A 170 0.67 2.95 9.89
CA GLU A 170 -0.08 3.04 11.15
C GLU A 170 -1.35 3.84 10.83
N PRO A 171 -2.54 3.51 11.37
CA PRO A 171 -3.54 4.58 11.54
C PRO A 171 -2.75 5.71 12.20
N PRO A 172 -2.83 6.95 11.69
CA PRO A 172 -1.96 8.01 12.14
C PRO A 172 -1.92 7.97 13.65
N ASP A 173 -0.71 7.79 14.22
CA ASP A 173 -0.55 7.72 15.67
C ASP A 173 -1.40 8.88 16.21
N PRO A 174 -2.42 8.63 17.05
CA PRO A 174 -3.20 9.71 17.63
C PRO A 174 -2.30 10.65 18.43
N ARG A 175 -1.07 10.21 18.74
CA ARG A 175 0.00 11.08 19.16
C ARG A 175 0.60 11.78 17.93
N PRO A 176 0.52 13.11 17.90
CA PRO A 176 1.22 13.97 16.96
C PRO A 176 2.65 13.50 16.78
N SER A 177 3.18 13.69 15.57
CA SER A 177 4.62 13.75 15.41
C SER A 177 5.17 14.62 16.55
N ARG A 178 6.27 14.22 17.17
CA ARG A 178 6.96 14.97 18.24
C ARG A 178 7.41 16.39 17.82
N TRP A 179 6.88 16.93 16.71
CA TRP A 179 7.31 18.05 15.89
C TRP A 179 6.13 18.92 15.42
N GLY A 180 5.09 19.12 16.25
CA GLY A 180 4.08 20.17 16.00
C GLY A 180 3.24 20.03 14.72
N ALA A 181 3.15 18.83 14.12
CA ALA A 181 2.39 18.63 12.88
C ALA A 181 0.88 18.59 13.12
N VAL A 182 0.12 19.23 12.22
CA VAL A 182 -1.34 19.13 12.12
C VAL A 182 -1.67 18.08 11.06
N MET A 183 -2.59 17.17 11.37
CA MET A 183 -3.09 16.20 10.42
C MET A 183 -4.48 16.57 9.94
N MET A 184 -4.61 16.76 8.62
CA MET A 184 -5.87 16.97 7.94
C MET A 184 -6.31 15.68 7.24
N LEU A 185 -7.46 15.16 7.67
CA LEU A 185 -8.09 13.97 7.13
C LEU A 185 -9.19 14.42 6.18
N ILE A 186 -8.88 14.48 4.89
CA ILE A 186 -9.79 14.95 3.86
C ILE A 186 -10.69 13.79 3.42
N VAL A 187 -11.99 13.89 3.71
CA VAL A 187 -12.97 12.83 3.49
C VAL A 187 -13.92 13.23 2.36
N ARG A 188 -14.07 12.37 1.35
CA ARG A 188 -15.18 12.54 0.39
C ARG A 188 -16.48 12.11 1.05
N HIS A 189 -17.56 12.85 0.84
CA HIS A 189 -18.90 12.43 1.26
C HIS A 189 -19.24 10.98 0.81
N GLY A 190 -20.12 10.31 1.55
CA GLY A 190 -20.66 9.00 1.18
C GLY A 190 -21.47 9.04 -0.13
N ARG A 191 -21.74 7.88 -0.74
CA ARG A 191 -22.44 7.81 -2.02
C ARG A 191 -23.85 8.45 -1.99
N THR A 192 -24.22 9.10 -3.10
CA THR A 192 -25.58 9.58 -3.38
C THR A 192 -26.19 8.84 -4.58
N GLU A 193 -27.50 8.97 -4.78
CA GLU A 193 -28.17 8.40 -5.96
C GLU A 193 -27.62 8.98 -7.28
N SER A 194 -27.26 10.26 -7.30
CA SER A 194 -26.62 10.89 -8.48
C SER A 194 -25.28 10.22 -8.81
N ASN A 195 -24.50 9.84 -7.80
CA ASN A 195 -23.26 9.09 -8.04
C ASN A 195 -23.55 7.69 -8.60
N ARG A 196 -24.57 7.00 -8.07
CA ARG A 196 -25.00 5.68 -8.57
C ARG A 196 -25.45 5.76 -10.02
N SER A 197 -26.15 6.83 -10.37
CA SER A 197 -26.71 7.08 -11.71
C SER A 197 -25.72 7.72 -12.69
N GLY A 198 -24.47 7.98 -12.28
CA GLY A 198 -23.45 8.54 -13.17
C GLY A 198 -23.73 9.97 -13.63
N LEU A 199 -24.36 10.78 -12.77
CA LEU A 199 -24.62 12.19 -13.03
C LEU A 199 -23.46 13.07 -12.54
N LEU A 200 -23.20 14.16 -13.25
CA LEU A 200 -22.42 15.26 -12.71
C LEU A 200 -23.18 15.84 -11.52
N LEU A 201 -22.50 15.95 -10.39
CA LEU A 201 -23.08 16.44 -9.15
C LEU A 201 -22.21 17.56 -8.61
N GLY A 202 -22.63 18.79 -8.89
CA GLY A 202 -21.98 20.02 -8.45
C GLY A 202 -22.62 20.49 -7.15
N ARG A 203 -23.46 21.51 -7.25
CA ARG A 203 -24.09 22.19 -6.10
C ARG A 203 -25.52 21.74 -5.85
N ALA A 204 -26.12 20.95 -6.73
CA ALA A 204 -27.32 20.18 -6.40
C ALA A 204 -27.10 19.39 -5.10
N ASP A 205 -28.12 19.32 -4.25
CA ASP A 205 -27.96 18.93 -2.85
C ASP A 205 -28.77 17.68 -2.42
N PRO A 206 -28.54 16.53 -3.08
CA PRO A 206 -29.19 15.29 -2.73
C PRO A 206 -28.66 14.73 -1.40
N HIS A 207 -29.48 13.87 -0.81
CA HIS A 207 -29.09 13.08 0.35
C HIS A 207 -28.11 11.95 -0.01
N LEU A 208 -27.43 11.42 1.02
CA LEU A 208 -26.77 10.12 0.93
C LEU A 208 -27.81 9.03 0.63
N ASP A 209 -27.41 8.04 -0.15
CA ASP A 209 -28.20 6.81 -0.30
C ASP A 209 -27.91 5.84 0.87
N GLY A 210 -28.59 4.68 0.90
CA GLY A 210 -28.39 3.70 1.96
C GLY A 210 -26.95 3.18 2.08
N LEU A 211 -26.24 3.06 0.95
CA LEU A 211 -24.82 2.70 0.96
C LEU A 211 -23.97 3.86 1.49
N GLY A 212 -24.26 5.10 1.09
CA GLY A 212 -23.58 6.30 1.56
C GLY A 212 -23.67 6.49 3.07
N VAL A 213 -24.82 6.18 3.67
CA VAL A 213 -24.99 6.18 5.13
C VAL A 213 -24.09 5.13 5.80
N ALA A 214 -24.07 3.90 5.28
CA ALA A 214 -23.19 2.84 5.80
C ALA A 214 -21.70 3.19 5.64
N GLN A 215 -21.33 3.83 4.52
CA GLN A 215 -19.98 4.31 4.26
C GLN A 215 -19.56 5.41 5.25
N ALA A 216 -20.45 6.37 5.54
CA ALA A 216 -20.19 7.42 6.53
C ALA A 216 -19.96 6.84 7.94
N ALA A 217 -20.76 5.84 8.33
CA ALA A 217 -20.56 5.12 9.60
C ALA A 217 -19.21 4.39 9.64
N ALA A 218 -18.83 3.71 8.56
CA ALA A 218 -17.53 3.03 8.48
C ALA A 218 -16.34 4.02 8.53
N CYS A 219 -16.48 5.21 7.93
CA CYS A 219 -15.49 6.29 8.09
C CYS A 219 -15.37 6.71 9.55
N ALA A 220 -16.50 6.94 10.22
CA ALA A 220 -16.53 7.37 11.62
C ALA A 220 -15.84 6.34 12.53
N GLU A 221 -16.16 5.06 12.38
CA GLU A 221 -15.54 3.97 13.13
C GLU A 221 -14.02 3.90 12.90
N TRP A 222 -13.60 4.02 11.64
CA TRP A 222 -12.18 3.96 11.28
C TRP A 222 -11.37 5.14 11.82
N LEU A 223 -11.94 6.35 11.75
CA LEU A 223 -11.28 7.57 12.19
C LEU A 223 -11.22 7.69 13.72
N GLY A 224 -12.21 7.15 14.43
CA GLY A 224 -12.32 7.30 15.88
C GLY A 224 -12.56 8.76 16.28
N THR A 225 -12.16 9.12 17.50
CA THR A 225 -12.27 10.50 18.01
C THR A 225 -11.28 11.43 17.32
N VAL A 226 -11.72 12.62 16.93
CA VAL A 226 -10.92 13.67 16.29
C VAL A 226 -11.06 14.98 17.06
N ASP A 227 -10.19 15.94 16.82
CA ASP A 227 -10.20 17.21 17.56
C ASP A 227 -11.19 18.22 16.96
N ARG A 228 -11.39 18.13 15.63
CA ARG A 228 -12.19 19.10 14.88
C ARG A 228 -12.80 18.47 13.63
N VAL A 229 -14.01 18.89 13.29
CA VAL A 229 -14.68 18.51 12.04
C VAL A 229 -15.12 19.77 11.30
N VAL A 230 -14.60 19.94 10.09
CA VAL A 230 -15.00 20.99 9.14
C VAL A 230 -15.66 20.33 7.93
N THR A 231 -16.72 20.91 7.39
CA THR A 231 -17.44 20.34 6.25
C THR A 231 -17.85 21.40 5.24
N SER A 232 -17.97 20.97 3.99
CA SER A 232 -18.78 21.66 3.00
C SER A 232 -20.24 21.80 3.49
N PRO A 233 -20.96 22.87 3.06
CA PRO A 233 -22.36 23.10 3.42
C PRO A 233 -23.35 22.08 2.84
N LEU A 234 -22.99 21.33 1.80
CA LEU A 234 -23.92 20.42 1.12
C LEU A 234 -24.28 19.23 2.01
N ARG A 235 -25.57 18.87 2.05
CA ARG A 235 -26.19 17.89 2.96
C ARG A 235 -25.51 16.54 2.93
N ARG A 236 -25.03 16.09 1.77
CA ARG A 236 -24.25 14.83 1.65
C ARG A 236 -22.93 14.86 2.43
N ALA A 237 -22.24 16.00 2.44
CA ALA A 237 -21.01 16.19 3.20
C ALA A 237 -21.34 16.36 4.69
N VAL A 238 -22.32 17.22 5.01
CA VAL A 238 -22.80 17.44 6.38
C VAL A 238 -23.27 16.13 7.04
N ALA A 239 -24.01 15.28 6.35
CA ALA A 239 -24.44 13.97 6.87
C ALA A 239 -23.26 13.04 7.16
N THR A 240 -22.21 13.08 6.33
CA THR A 240 -20.98 12.31 6.56
C THR A 240 -20.20 12.89 7.75
N ALA A 241 -20.12 14.21 7.86
CA ALA A 241 -19.49 14.91 8.99
C ALA A 241 -20.21 14.61 10.32
N HIS A 242 -21.55 14.55 10.33
CA HIS A 242 -22.32 14.17 11.51
C HIS A 242 -21.99 12.77 12.03
N ALA A 243 -21.85 11.79 11.13
CA ALA A 243 -21.46 10.44 11.54
C ALA A 243 -20.09 10.43 12.24
N ILE A 244 -19.13 11.19 11.71
CA ILE A 244 -17.76 11.28 12.25
C ILE A 244 -17.74 12.04 13.57
N ALA A 245 -18.40 13.19 13.63
CA ALA A 245 -18.48 14.05 14.82
C ALA A 245 -19.13 13.34 16.02
N ALA A 246 -20.12 12.48 15.78
CA ALA A 246 -20.84 11.75 16.81
C ALA A 246 -19.96 10.79 17.63
N VAL A 247 -18.81 10.35 17.11
CA VAL A 247 -17.91 9.43 17.83
C VAL A 247 -17.24 10.09 19.04
N GLY A 248 -16.96 11.39 18.95
CA GLY A 248 -16.25 12.16 19.98
C GLY A 248 -17.02 13.35 20.55
N ASP A 249 -18.30 13.51 20.18
CA ASP A 249 -19.14 14.67 20.52
C ASP A 249 -18.49 16.01 20.13
N VAL A 250 -17.96 16.07 18.91
CA VAL A 250 -17.23 17.24 18.38
C VAL A 250 -18.19 18.14 17.61
N SER A 251 -18.10 19.46 17.79
CA SER A 251 -18.89 20.41 17.00
C SER A 251 -18.46 20.40 15.52
N ILE A 252 -19.43 20.55 14.62
CA ILE A 252 -19.18 20.66 13.18
C ILE A 252 -19.11 22.14 12.80
N GLU A 253 -18.07 22.50 12.07
CA GLU A 253 -17.90 23.82 11.47
C GLU A 253 -18.16 23.73 9.96
N ILE A 254 -18.94 24.68 9.42
CA ILE A 254 -19.21 24.75 7.98
C ILE A 254 -18.29 25.78 7.35
N ASP A 255 -17.57 25.40 6.29
CA ASP A 255 -16.80 26.32 5.45
C ASP A 255 -17.31 26.25 4.01
N GLU A 256 -17.92 27.34 3.55
CA GLU A 256 -18.47 27.51 2.20
C GLU A 256 -17.42 27.27 1.11
N ARG A 257 -16.14 27.56 1.39
CA ARG A 257 -15.03 27.39 0.43
C ARG A 257 -14.71 25.92 0.17
N LEU A 258 -15.30 24.98 0.92
CA LEU A 258 -15.16 23.53 0.69
C LEU A 258 -16.27 22.96 -0.20
N ILE A 259 -17.19 23.78 -0.71
CA ILE A 259 -18.26 23.34 -1.62
C ILE A 259 -17.70 22.75 -2.92
N GLU A 260 -18.41 21.78 -3.52
CA GLU A 260 -18.04 21.19 -4.82
C GLU A 260 -17.96 22.26 -5.93
N LEU A 261 -17.26 21.94 -7.02
CA LEU A 261 -17.24 22.77 -8.21
C LEU A 261 -18.67 23.06 -8.70
N ASP A 262 -18.92 24.31 -9.06
CA ASP A 262 -20.16 24.65 -9.74
C ASP A 262 -20.11 24.14 -11.19
N TYR A 263 -20.91 23.13 -11.50
CA TYR A 263 -21.05 22.65 -12.88
C TYR A 263 -21.99 23.51 -13.72
N GLY A 264 -22.65 24.52 -13.14
CA GLY A 264 -23.59 25.39 -13.84
C GLY A 264 -24.64 24.57 -14.59
N ASP A 265 -24.78 24.82 -15.89
CA ASP A 265 -25.73 24.13 -16.77
C ASP A 265 -25.45 22.62 -16.92
N TRP A 266 -24.29 22.14 -16.48
CA TRP A 266 -23.96 20.71 -16.51
C TRP A 266 -24.35 19.96 -15.22
N ASP A 267 -24.81 20.64 -14.17
CA ASP A 267 -25.20 19.97 -12.93
C ASP A 267 -26.42 19.05 -13.16
N GLY A 268 -26.37 17.83 -12.61
CA GLY A 268 -27.37 16.79 -12.81
C GLY A 268 -27.34 16.11 -14.19
N ARG A 269 -26.50 16.55 -15.13
CA ARG A 269 -26.38 15.95 -16.47
C ARG A 269 -25.67 14.59 -16.38
N PRO A 270 -26.10 13.55 -17.12
CA PRO A 270 -25.34 12.31 -17.21
C PRO A 270 -23.93 12.57 -17.72
N VAL A 271 -22.91 11.97 -17.08
CA VAL A 271 -21.51 12.08 -17.50
C VAL A 271 -21.31 11.60 -18.95
N ALA A 272 -22.12 10.62 -19.37
CA ALA A 272 -22.13 10.08 -20.72
C ALA A 272 -22.63 11.07 -21.79
N ASP A 273 -23.39 12.09 -21.40
CA ASP A 273 -23.99 13.06 -22.31
C ASP A 273 -23.07 14.26 -22.58
N VAL A 274 -21.98 14.41 -21.82
CA VAL A 274 -20.95 15.42 -22.07
C VAL A 274 -20.11 14.96 -23.26
N THR A 275 -20.08 15.78 -24.31
CA THR A 275 -19.43 15.45 -25.59
C THR A 275 -17.92 15.35 -25.44
N ALA A 276 -17.26 14.66 -26.38
CA ALA A 276 -15.80 14.53 -26.40
C ALA A 276 -15.10 15.90 -26.52
N ASP A 277 -15.68 16.84 -27.26
CA ASP A 277 -15.13 18.19 -27.45
C ASP A 277 -15.29 19.05 -26.19
N GLU A 278 -16.44 18.98 -25.50
CA GLU A 278 -16.63 19.60 -24.18
C GLU A 278 -15.60 19.06 -23.17
N TRP A 279 -15.40 17.75 -23.14
CA TRP A 279 -14.37 17.12 -22.31
C TRP A 279 -12.95 17.55 -22.67
N ALA A 280 -12.64 17.67 -23.96
CA ALA A 280 -11.32 18.07 -24.42
C ALA A 280 -11.04 19.53 -24.06
N GLY A 281 -12.01 20.43 -24.26
CA GLY A 281 -11.91 21.84 -23.91
C GLY A 281 -11.64 22.04 -22.42
N TRP A 282 -12.44 21.40 -21.56
CA TRP A 282 -12.27 21.52 -20.11
C TRP A 282 -10.95 20.91 -19.60
N ARG A 283 -10.46 19.85 -20.23
CA ARG A 283 -9.15 19.25 -19.87
C ARG A 283 -7.96 20.09 -20.33
N ALA A 284 -8.11 20.84 -21.41
CA ALA A 284 -7.02 21.63 -21.99
C ALA A 284 -6.77 22.94 -21.24
N ASP A 285 -7.79 23.52 -20.62
CA ASP A 285 -7.70 24.80 -19.91
C ASP A 285 -8.34 24.71 -18.52
N PRO A 286 -7.56 24.76 -17.42
CA PRO A 286 -8.11 24.76 -16.06
C PRO A 286 -8.91 26.03 -15.73
N SER A 287 -8.80 27.08 -16.54
CA SER A 287 -9.58 28.32 -16.42
C SER A 287 -10.93 28.25 -17.16
N PHE A 288 -11.16 27.22 -17.97
CA PHE A 288 -12.47 26.94 -18.54
C PHE A 288 -13.48 26.69 -17.41
N ALA A 289 -14.65 27.29 -17.54
CA ALA A 289 -15.81 27.03 -16.69
C ALA A 289 -16.97 26.56 -17.57
N PRO A 290 -17.71 25.51 -17.17
CA PRO A 290 -19.02 25.24 -17.75
C PRO A 290 -19.90 26.50 -17.74
N PRO A 291 -20.83 26.68 -18.69
CA PRO A 291 -21.74 27.82 -18.68
C PRO A 291 -22.47 27.96 -17.33
N GLY A 292 -22.42 29.15 -16.74
CA GLY A 292 -22.98 29.43 -15.41
C GLY A 292 -22.22 28.79 -14.24
N GLY A 293 -21.10 28.12 -14.49
CA GLY A 293 -20.33 27.36 -13.50
C GLY A 293 -19.04 28.03 -13.03
N GLU A 294 -18.17 27.21 -12.45
CA GLU A 294 -16.89 27.58 -11.85
C GLU A 294 -15.75 26.86 -12.57
N SER A 295 -14.59 27.52 -12.70
CA SER A 295 -13.39 26.90 -13.26
C SER A 295 -12.58 26.15 -12.20
N LEU A 296 -11.75 25.20 -12.62
CA LEU A 296 -10.86 24.48 -11.70
C LEU A 296 -9.85 25.44 -11.04
N SER A 297 -9.38 26.45 -11.76
CA SER A 297 -8.51 27.50 -11.23
C SER A 297 -9.18 28.31 -10.11
N ALA A 298 -10.45 28.71 -10.29
CA ALA A 298 -11.18 29.46 -9.27
C ALA A 298 -11.44 28.61 -8.01
N LEU A 299 -11.83 27.35 -8.20
CA LEU A 299 -11.99 26.40 -7.10
C LEU A 299 -10.67 26.18 -6.35
N ASP A 300 -9.56 26.05 -7.08
CA ASP A 300 -8.26 25.77 -6.47
C ASP A 300 -7.78 26.90 -5.56
N VAL A 301 -8.01 28.16 -5.96
CA VAL A 301 -7.72 29.33 -5.11
C VAL A 301 -8.47 29.27 -3.78
N ARG A 302 -9.81 29.14 -3.81
CA ARG A 302 -10.61 29.16 -2.57
C ARG A 302 -10.32 27.98 -1.65
N VAL A 303 -10.01 26.80 -2.20
CA VAL A 303 -9.72 25.60 -1.41
C VAL A 303 -8.33 25.70 -0.76
N ARG A 304 -7.32 26.21 -1.48
CA ARG A 304 -5.99 26.47 -0.90
C ARG A 304 -6.03 27.47 0.24
N ASP A 305 -6.78 28.54 0.07
CA ASP A 305 -6.95 29.57 1.10
C ASP A 305 -7.61 28.96 2.34
N ALA A 306 -8.69 28.19 2.15
CA ALA A 306 -9.39 27.49 3.24
C ALA A 306 -8.48 26.53 4.00
N LEU A 307 -7.72 25.68 3.31
CA LEU A 307 -6.83 24.70 3.96
C LEU A 307 -5.64 25.37 4.65
N SER A 308 -5.11 26.45 4.07
CA SER A 308 -3.99 27.18 4.66
C SER A 308 -4.41 27.89 5.96
N GLU A 309 -5.58 28.53 5.95
CA GLU A 309 -6.16 29.14 7.15
C GLU A 309 -6.53 28.09 8.20
N LEU A 310 -7.16 26.99 7.79
CA LEU A 310 -7.50 25.91 8.70
C LEU A 310 -6.26 25.32 9.37
N ALA A 311 -5.16 25.16 8.63
CA ALA A 311 -3.91 24.66 9.19
C ALA A 311 -3.26 25.63 10.19
N ALA A 312 -3.42 26.94 9.97
CA ALA A 312 -2.94 27.95 10.89
C ALA A 312 -3.80 27.98 12.16
N ASP A 313 -5.12 27.92 12.02
CA ASP A 313 -6.06 27.90 13.14
C ASP A 313 -5.92 26.62 13.99
N ASP A 314 -5.74 25.45 13.34
CA ASP A 314 -5.50 24.18 14.05
C ASP A 314 -4.22 24.23 14.89
N ARG A 315 -3.14 24.82 14.35
CA ARG A 315 -1.92 25.07 15.13
C ARG A 315 -2.17 26.00 16.32
N ALA A 316 -2.90 27.08 16.12
CA ALA A 316 -3.22 28.04 17.17
C ALA A 316 -4.07 27.42 18.29
N ARG A 317 -5.00 26.51 17.93
CA ARG A 317 -5.85 25.76 18.87
C ARG A 317 -5.17 24.55 19.49
N GLY A 318 -4.03 24.12 18.94
CA GLY A 318 -3.39 22.85 19.32
C GLY A 318 -4.16 21.62 18.84
N ALA A 319 -5.06 21.76 17.87
CA ALA A 319 -5.76 20.66 17.23
C ALA A 319 -4.77 19.86 16.37
N ARG A 320 -4.77 18.54 16.56
CA ARG A 320 -3.78 17.64 15.95
C ARG A 320 -4.40 16.78 14.86
N ARG A 321 -5.70 16.48 14.95
CA ARG A 321 -6.47 15.71 13.96
C ARG A 321 -7.74 16.47 13.59
N THR A 322 -7.75 17.05 12.39
CA THR A 322 -8.90 17.75 11.82
C THR A 322 -9.45 16.96 10.65
N VAL A 323 -10.74 16.67 10.67
CA VAL A 323 -11.44 16.06 9.54
C VAL A 323 -12.05 17.15 8.69
N VAL A 324 -11.84 17.07 7.37
CA VAL A 324 -12.41 17.99 6.39
C VAL A 324 -13.27 17.19 5.43
N VAL A 325 -14.60 17.34 5.50
CA VAL A 325 -15.53 16.59 4.65
C VAL A 325 -15.93 17.43 3.43
N SER A 326 -15.65 16.91 2.23
CA SER A 326 -15.88 17.63 0.97
C SER A 326 -16.18 16.66 -0.19
N HIS A 327 -15.84 17.06 -1.42
CA HIS A 327 -16.29 16.48 -2.68
C HIS A 327 -15.13 16.26 -3.65
N VAL A 328 -15.40 15.78 -4.86
CA VAL A 328 -14.34 15.32 -5.76
C VAL A 328 -13.36 16.43 -6.13
N SER A 329 -13.84 17.60 -6.54
CA SER A 329 -12.97 18.66 -7.06
C SER A 329 -12.18 19.37 -5.95
N PRO A 330 -12.78 19.77 -4.80
CA PRO A 330 -12.02 20.31 -3.68
C PRO A 330 -10.98 19.34 -3.12
N ILE A 331 -11.27 18.03 -3.08
CA ILE A 331 -10.29 17.05 -2.58
C ILE A 331 -9.09 16.95 -3.52
N LYS A 332 -9.31 17.00 -4.83
CA LYS A 332 -8.22 17.03 -5.80
C LYS A 332 -7.40 18.31 -5.70
N SER A 333 -8.03 19.46 -5.45
CA SER A 333 -7.30 20.70 -5.14
C SER A 333 -6.52 20.60 -3.81
N ALA A 334 -7.07 19.99 -2.76
CA ALA A 334 -6.37 19.74 -1.51
C ALA A 334 -5.11 18.89 -1.71
N VAL A 335 -5.20 17.86 -2.56
CA VAL A 335 -4.04 17.03 -2.94
C VAL A 335 -3.03 17.85 -3.76
N ALA A 336 -3.49 18.68 -4.70
CA ALA A 336 -2.62 19.55 -5.48
C ALA A 336 -1.88 20.58 -4.61
N TRP A 337 -2.57 21.15 -3.61
CA TRP A 337 -2.00 22.01 -2.58
C TRP A 337 -0.89 21.31 -1.81
N ALA A 338 -1.15 20.09 -1.30
CA ALA A 338 -0.18 19.33 -0.54
C ALA A 338 1.07 18.94 -1.37
N LEU A 339 0.91 18.74 -2.68
CA LEU A 339 2.00 18.37 -3.59
C LEU A 339 2.71 19.58 -4.22
N GLY A 340 2.20 20.81 -4.04
CA GLY A 340 2.76 22.01 -4.65
C GLY A 340 2.61 22.06 -6.19
N VAL A 341 1.57 21.44 -6.73
CA VAL A 341 1.27 21.37 -8.18
C VAL A 341 0.00 22.15 -8.52
N GLY A 342 -0.28 22.39 -9.80
CA GLY A 342 -1.46 23.15 -10.22
C GLY A 342 -2.73 22.32 -10.45
N PRO A 343 -3.86 22.99 -10.75
CA PRO A 343 -5.18 22.38 -10.95
C PRO A 343 -5.25 21.41 -12.14
N GLU A 344 -4.30 21.46 -13.09
CA GLU A 344 -4.20 20.53 -14.21
C GLU A 344 -4.09 19.06 -13.77
N THR A 345 -3.63 18.83 -12.53
CA THR A 345 -3.50 17.48 -11.96
C THR A 345 -4.83 16.82 -11.61
N THR A 346 -5.94 17.56 -11.57
CA THR A 346 -7.29 17.03 -11.26
C THR A 346 -7.66 15.83 -12.15
N TRP A 347 -7.22 15.84 -13.41
CA TRP A 347 -7.54 14.82 -14.41
C TRP A 347 -6.74 13.53 -14.23
N ARG A 348 -5.74 13.53 -13.35
CA ARG A 348 -4.87 12.37 -13.07
C ARG A 348 -5.26 11.65 -11.79
N MET A 349 -6.39 12.03 -11.18
CA MET A 349 -6.82 11.55 -9.88
C MET A 349 -8.22 10.96 -9.94
N PHE A 350 -8.41 9.82 -9.28
CA PHE A 350 -9.71 9.27 -8.95
C PHE A 350 -9.91 9.34 -7.44
N VAL A 351 -11.06 9.85 -7.00
CA VAL A 351 -11.44 9.98 -5.58
C VAL A 351 -12.75 9.24 -5.39
N ALA A 352 -12.78 8.15 -4.63
CA ALA A 352 -13.97 7.35 -4.41
C ALA A 352 -14.87 7.93 -3.31
N PRO A 353 -16.19 7.68 -3.31
CA PRO A 353 -17.07 8.05 -2.20
C PRO A 353 -16.55 7.49 -0.87
N ALA A 354 -16.65 8.28 0.19
CA ALA A 354 -16.17 7.94 1.53
C ALA A 354 -14.69 7.53 1.61
N SER A 355 -13.86 7.89 0.63
CA SER A 355 -12.42 7.71 0.76
C SER A 355 -11.80 8.81 1.62
N ILE A 356 -10.65 8.47 2.18
CA ILE A 356 -9.87 9.36 3.06
C ILE A 356 -8.55 9.66 2.37
N SER A 357 -8.17 10.94 2.33
CA SER A 357 -6.81 11.38 1.96
C SER A 357 -6.21 12.11 3.15
N THR A 358 -4.96 11.79 3.48
CA THR A 358 -4.28 12.31 4.67
C THR A 358 -3.24 13.31 4.24
N ILE A 359 -3.37 14.55 4.74
CA ILE A 359 -2.41 15.63 4.53
C ILE A 359 -1.80 16.01 5.87
N GLU A 360 -0.48 16.01 5.95
CA GLU A 360 0.25 16.48 7.11
C GLU A 360 0.82 17.87 6.85
N VAL A 361 0.49 18.81 7.74
CA VAL A 361 1.05 20.16 7.71
C VAL A 361 2.12 20.25 8.79
N ARG A 362 3.37 20.36 8.34
CA ARG A 362 4.58 20.43 9.18
C ARG A 362 5.24 21.80 9.02
N ASP A 363 6.22 22.12 9.85
CA ASP A 363 6.97 23.37 9.73
C ASP A 363 7.80 23.41 8.43
N ALA A 364 8.26 22.26 7.96
CA ALA A 364 9.01 22.12 6.71
C ALA A 364 8.12 22.17 5.45
N GLY A 365 6.79 22.22 5.60
CA GLY A 365 5.84 22.25 4.49
C GLY A 365 4.69 21.25 4.64
N VAL A 366 3.90 21.15 3.56
CA VAL A 366 2.73 20.27 3.47
C VAL A 366 3.12 18.96 2.79
N VAL A 367 2.60 17.83 3.28
CA VAL A 367 2.91 16.49 2.79
C VAL A 367 1.62 15.70 2.57
N LEU A 368 1.46 15.10 1.39
CA LEU A 368 0.43 14.09 1.15
C LEU A 368 0.90 12.75 1.72
N ALA A 369 0.36 12.36 2.87
CA ALA A 369 0.72 11.12 3.57
C ALA A 369 -0.10 9.91 3.09
N GLY A 370 -1.34 10.12 2.66
CA GLY A 370 -2.23 9.07 2.16
C GLY A 370 -3.18 9.63 1.11
N PHE A 371 -3.55 8.82 0.12
CA PHE A 371 -4.44 9.23 -0.96
C PHE A 371 -5.50 8.18 -1.22
N ASN A 372 -6.76 8.61 -1.21
CA ASN A 372 -7.92 7.80 -1.63
C ASN A 372 -7.98 6.42 -0.94
N GLU A 373 -7.72 6.40 0.36
CA GLU A 373 -7.74 5.19 1.19
C GLU A 373 -9.17 4.71 1.40
N ARG A 374 -9.38 3.39 1.27
CA ARG A 374 -10.69 2.73 1.33
C ARG A 374 -10.68 1.45 2.17
N GLY A 375 -9.67 1.29 3.03
CA GLY A 375 -9.49 0.07 3.84
C GLY A 375 -10.70 -0.23 4.72
N HIS A 376 -11.32 0.81 5.27
CA HIS A 376 -12.52 0.77 6.10
C HIS A 376 -13.79 0.35 5.35
N LEU A 377 -13.79 0.41 4.01
CA LEU A 377 -14.97 0.11 3.20
C LEU A 377 -15.01 -1.34 2.71
N ARG A 378 -13.96 -2.14 2.93
CA ARG A 378 -13.84 -3.50 2.37
C ARG A 378 -15.02 -4.40 2.70
N ALA A 379 -15.53 -4.33 3.92
CA ALA A 379 -16.69 -5.12 4.36
C ALA A 379 -17.98 -4.74 3.60
N LEU A 380 -18.07 -3.49 3.10
CA LEU A 380 -19.24 -2.96 2.39
C LEU A 380 -19.15 -3.17 0.87
N THR A 381 -17.94 -3.15 0.31
CA THR A 381 -17.72 -3.23 -1.15
C THR A 381 -17.38 -4.64 -1.64
N GLY A 382 -17.06 -5.57 -0.74
CA GLY A 382 -16.65 -6.93 -1.11
C GLY A 382 -15.30 -7.00 -1.83
N GLU A 383 -14.48 -5.94 -1.73
CA GLU A 383 -13.14 -5.80 -2.33
C GLU A 383 -12.00 -6.24 -1.39
#